data_AF-A0A7J9QCN8-F1
#
_entry.id   AF-A0A7J9QCN8-F1
#
_cell.length_a   1.000
_cell.length_b   1.000
_cell.length_c   1.000
_cell.angle_alpha   90.00
_cell.angle_beta   90.00
_cell.angle_gamma   90.00
#
_symmetry.space_group_name_H-M   'P 1'
#
loop_
_entity.id
_entity.type
_entity.pdbx_description
1 polymer ?
#
loop_
_entity_poly.entity_id
_entity_poly.type
_entity_poly.pdbx_seq_one_letter_code
_entity_poly.pdbx_strand_id
1 'polypeptide(L)'
;MIKRKLLGQHFLNSQSIAESIVSEAKITKNDVVYEIGTGLGVLTPLLCQKAKKVISVDADENLIKNARDKLSDFENLVLKSGDGFKKKDSFSIFVSNLPYSKSKDAIEWL
;
A
#
# COMPACT_ATOMS: atom_id res chain seq x y z
N MET A 1 7.50 -6.58 -15.46
CA MET A 1 8.22 -5.58 -14.63
C MET A 1 8.38 -4.29 -15.44
N ILE A 2 7.68 -3.23 -15.05
CA ILE A 2 7.83 -1.89 -15.64
C ILE A 2 8.83 -1.12 -14.76
N LYS A 3 10.00 -0.75 -15.28
CA LYS A 3 11.04 -0.01 -14.53
C LYS A 3 10.91 1.49 -14.80
N ARG A 4 10.71 2.31 -13.76
CA ARG A 4 11.02 3.76 -13.81
C ARG A 4 12.39 3.98 -13.16
N LYS A 5 13.36 4.43 -13.96
CA LYS A 5 14.79 4.54 -13.62
C LYS A 5 15.12 5.53 -12.48
N LEU A 6 14.22 6.42 -12.10
CA LEU A 6 14.52 7.52 -11.16
C LEU A 6 14.60 7.09 -9.68
N LEU A 7 14.01 5.95 -9.29
CA LEU A 7 13.92 5.53 -7.87
C LEU A 7 14.22 4.04 -7.62
N GLY A 8 14.69 3.27 -8.63
CA GLY A 8 14.93 1.83 -8.47
C GLY A 8 13.66 1.02 -8.15
N GLN A 9 12.48 1.51 -8.54
CA GLN A 9 11.20 0.90 -8.21
C GLN A 9 10.88 -0.32 -9.08
N HIS A 10 10.35 -1.35 -8.44
CA HIS A 10 9.82 -2.56 -9.06
C HIS A 10 8.34 -2.69 -8.74
N PHE A 11 7.48 -2.56 -9.74
CA PHE A 11 6.05 -2.73 -9.54
C PHE A 11 5.65 -4.19 -9.58
N LEU A 12 4.90 -4.61 -8.55
CA LEU A 12 4.13 -5.85 -8.58
C LEU A 12 3.15 -5.79 -9.74
N ASN A 13 3.15 -6.81 -10.59
CA ASN A 13 2.26 -6.92 -11.75
C ASN A 13 1.56 -8.27 -11.82
N SER A 14 1.79 -9.15 -10.84
CA SER A 14 1.17 -10.46 -10.77
C SER A 14 -0.02 -10.41 -9.82
N GLN A 15 -1.20 -10.65 -10.37
CA GLN A 15 -2.45 -10.69 -9.62
C GLN A 15 -2.47 -11.84 -8.61
N SER A 16 -2.00 -13.03 -8.99
CA SER A 16 -1.97 -14.20 -8.11
C SER A 16 -1.05 -14.00 -6.90
N ILE A 17 0.09 -13.31 -7.09
CA ILE A 17 0.99 -12.98 -5.99
C ILE A 17 0.33 -11.94 -5.07
N ALA A 18 -0.35 -10.93 -5.64
CA ALA A 18 -1.07 -9.94 -4.85
C ALA A 18 -2.17 -10.58 -3.98
N GLU A 19 -2.95 -11.50 -4.54
CA GLU A 19 -3.96 -12.27 -3.81
C GLU A 19 -3.36 -13.14 -2.71
N SER A 20 -2.23 -13.79 -2.99
CA SER A 20 -1.51 -14.59 -2.00
C SER A 20 -1.02 -13.73 -0.82
N ILE A 21 -0.41 -12.57 -1.08
CA ILE A 21 0.03 -11.63 -0.05
C ILE A 21 -1.15 -11.23 0.86
N VAL A 22 -2.28 -10.84 0.26
CA VAL A 22 -3.45 -10.39 1.02
C VAL A 22 -4.10 -11.53 1.80
N SER A 23 -4.08 -12.76 1.27
CA SER A 23 -4.55 -13.95 1.96
C SER A 23 -3.71 -14.25 3.21
N GLU A 24 -2.38 -14.22 3.08
CA GLU A 24 -1.45 -14.49 4.19
C GLU A 24 -1.50 -13.41 5.28
N ALA A 25 -1.89 -12.18 4.94
CA ALA A 25 -2.07 -11.10 5.90
C ALA A 25 -3.24 -11.33 6.87
N LYS A 26 -4.14 -12.30 6.62
CA LYS A 26 -5.26 -12.69 7.48
C LYS A 26 -6.14 -11.51 7.94
N ILE A 27 -6.32 -10.53 7.04
CA ILE A 27 -7.08 -9.31 7.29
C ILE A 27 -8.57 -9.62 7.46
N THR A 28 -9.19 -8.99 8.45
CA THR A 28 -10.62 -9.07 8.74
C THR A 28 -11.31 -7.72 8.61
N LYS A 29 -12.65 -7.73 8.67
CA LYS A 29 -13.50 -6.52 8.64
C LYS A 29 -13.41 -5.65 9.91
N ASN A 30 -12.58 -6.04 10.87
CA ASN A 30 -12.26 -5.24 12.06
C ASN A 30 -10.93 -4.49 11.92
N ASP A 31 -10.11 -4.84 10.94
CA ASP A 31 -8.74 -4.34 10.84
C ASP A 31 -8.66 -3.02 10.08
N VAL A 32 -7.80 -2.14 10.60
CA VAL A 32 -7.30 -0.99 9.86
C VAL A 32 -5.96 -1.39 9.25
N VAL A 33 -5.88 -1.39 7.92
CA VAL A 33 -4.65 -1.70 7.18
C VAL A 33 -3.91 -0.42 6.85
N TYR A 34 -2.63 -0.38 7.18
CA TYR A 34 -1.72 0.68 6.76
C TYR A 34 -0.79 0.15 5.66
N GLU A 35 -0.91 0.73 4.48
CA GLU A 35 -0.10 0.43 3.30
C GLU A 35 0.93 1.55 3.06
N ILE A 36 2.20 1.20 3.01
CA ILE A 36 3.24 2.09 2.46
C ILE A 36 3.56 1.64 1.04
N GLY A 37 3.56 2.57 0.09
CA GLY A 37 3.82 2.33 -1.31
C GLY A 37 2.58 1.84 -2.06
N THR A 38 1.61 2.74 -2.30
CA THR A 38 0.44 2.49 -3.15
C THR A 38 0.84 1.93 -4.52
N GLY A 39 1.94 2.43 -5.10
CA GLY A 39 2.45 1.96 -6.37
C GLY A 39 1.43 2.13 -7.50
N LEU A 40 1.19 1.06 -8.26
CA LEU A 40 0.15 1.03 -9.30
C LEU A 40 -1.25 0.69 -8.76
N GLY A 41 -1.41 0.53 -7.44
CA GLY A 41 -2.67 0.18 -6.81
C GLY A 41 -3.06 -1.29 -7.00
N VAL A 42 -2.09 -2.21 -7.02
CA VAL A 42 -2.37 -3.65 -7.22
C VAL A 42 -2.86 -4.32 -5.93
N LEU A 43 -2.26 -3.99 -4.78
CA LEU A 43 -2.67 -4.52 -3.48
C LEU A 43 -3.88 -3.77 -2.90
N THR A 44 -3.90 -2.45 -3.05
CA THR A 44 -4.90 -1.55 -2.44
C THR A 44 -6.36 -2.00 -2.62
N PRO A 45 -6.84 -2.41 -3.81
CA PRO A 45 -8.22 -2.88 -3.99
C PRO A 45 -8.52 -4.16 -3.20
N LEU A 46 -7.59 -5.11 -3.21
CA LEU A 46 -7.70 -6.38 -2.50
C LEU A 46 -7.73 -6.15 -0.98
N LEU A 47 -6.91 -5.22 -0.49
CA LEU A 47 -6.94 -4.79 0.91
C LEU A 47 -8.29 -4.18 1.28
N CYS A 48 -8.82 -3.28 0.44
CA CYS A 48 -10.12 -2.61 0.68
C CYS A 48 -11.28 -3.62 0.74
N GLN A 49 -11.22 -4.68 -0.06
CA GLN A 49 -12.23 -5.75 -0.05
C GLN A 49 -12.25 -6.53 1.27
N LYS A 50 -11.14 -6.62 2.01
CA LYS A 50 -11.03 -7.43 3.24
C LYS A 50 -11.09 -6.59 4.52
N ALA A 51 -10.46 -5.43 4.53
CA ALA A 51 -10.29 -4.58 5.71
C ALA A 51 -11.56 -3.79 6.08
N LYS A 52 -11.58 -3.28 7.32
CA LYS A 52 -12.50 -2.21 7.74
C LYS A 52 -12.16 -0.89 7.03
N LYS A 53 -10.87 -0.56 7.01
CA LYS A 53 -10.33 0.69 6.47
C LYS A 53 -8.93 0.44 5.94
N VAL A 54 -8.58 1.08 4.83
CA VAL A 54 -7.23 1.07 4.28
C VAL A 54 -6.70 2.50 4.26
N ILE A 55 -5.51 2.71 4.79
CA ILE A 55 -4.76 3.95 4.70
C ILE A 55 -3.53 3.64 3.85
N SER A 56 -3.46 4.20 2.65
CA SER A 56 -2.35 3.96 1.74
C SER A 56 -1.57 5.25 1.50
N VAL A 57 -0.25 5.18 1.67
CA VAL A 57 0.66 6.32 1.60
C VAL A 57 1.74 6.07 0.58
N ASP A 58 1.94 7.00 -0.35
CA ASP A 58 3.02 6.94 -1.34
C ASP A 58 3.77 8.27 -1.42
N ALA A 59 5.10 8.19 -1.57
CA ALA A 59 5.96 9.35 -1.72
C ALA A 59 5.89 9.94 -3.14
N ASP A 60 5.46 9.18 -4.15
CA ASP A 60 5.22 9.70 -5.50
C ASP A 60 3.79 10.26 -5.60
N GLU A 61 3.69 11.59 -5.59
CA GLU A 61 2.42 12.32 -5.75
C GLU A 61 1.67 11.95 -7.03
N ASN A 62 2.38 11.60 -8.12
CA ASN A 62 1.74 11.23 -9.37
C ASN A 62 1.03 9.87 -9.25
N LEU A 63 1.62 8.93 -8.51
CA LEU A 63 1.00 7.63 -8.25
C LEU A 63 -0.25 7.80 -7.39
N ILE A 64 -0.20 8.63 -6.35
CA ILE A 64 -1.38 8.95 -5.54
C ILE A 64 -2.48 9.59 -6.37
N LYS A 65 -2.14 10.56 -7.24
CA LYS A 65 -3.13 11.20 -8.12
C LYS A 65 -3.81 10.17 -9.03
N ASN A 66 -3.01 9.33 -9.69
CA ASN A 66 -3.54 8.26 -10.55
C ASN A 66 -4.37 7.23 -9.77
N ALA A 67 -3.99 6.92 -8.53
CA ALA A 67 -4.72 6.01 -7.67
C ALA A 67 -6.06 6.58 -7.23
N ARG A 68 -6.15 7.89 -6.95
CA ARG A 68 -7.42 8.55 -6.61
C ARG A 68 -8.45 8.42 -7.73
N ASP A 69 -8.02 8.62 -8.97
CA ASP A 69 -8.92 8.50 -10.13
C ASP A 69 -9.37 7.05 -10.38
N LYS A 70 -8.49 6.07 -10.10
CA LYS A 70 -8.76 4.64 -10.35
C LYS A 70 -9.50 3.92 -9.23
N LEU A 71 -9.37 4.41 -7.99
CA LEU A 71 -9.83 3.74 -6.78
C LEU A 71 -10.90 4.56 -6.04
N SER A 72 -11.56 5.49 -6.73
CA SER A 72 -12.60 6.35 -6.16
C SER A 72 -13.80 5.59 -5.61
N ASP A 73 -14.05 4.37 -6.10
CA ASP A 73 -15.19 3.54 -5.70
C ASP A 73 -15.02 2.93 -4.29
N PHE A 74 -13.83 3.01 -3.69
CA PHE A 74 -13.57 2.47 -2.36
C PHE A 74 -13.78 3.54 -1.27
N GLU A 75 -14.96 3.55 -0.66
CA GLU A 75 -15.30 4.47 0.43
C GLU A 75 -14.43 4.29 1.69
N ASN A 76 -13.88 3.09 1.89
CA ASN A 76 -13.03 2.76 3.03
C ASN A 76 -11.53 3.01 2.79
N LEU A 77 -11.17 3.65 1.67
CA LEU A 77 -9.79 3.95 1.29
C LEU A 77 -9.42 5.41 1.57
N VAL A 78 -8.28 5.62 2.23
CA VAL A 78 -7.66 6.93 2.43
C VAL A 78 -6.30 6.96 1.75
N LEU A 79 -6.18 7.77 0.68
CA LEU A 79 -4.93 7.97 -0.06
C LEU A 79 -4.20 9.25 0.39
N LYS A 80 -3.00 9.09 0.94
CA LYS A 80 -2.15 10.20 1.39
C LYS A 80 -0.87 10.23 0.57
N SER A 81 -0.37 11.43 0.26
CA SER A 81 0.98 11.56 -0.28
C SER A 81 1.98 11.96 0.80
N GLY A 82 3.22 11.48 0.66
CA GLY A 82 4.36 11.84 1.48
C GLY A 82 5.11 10.63 2.02
N ASP A 83 5.96 10.89 3.01
CA ASP A 83 6.73 9.85 3.70
C ASP A 83 5.83 9.03 4.64
N GLY A 84 5.66 7.75 4.30
CA GLY A 84 4.83 6.80 5.05
C GLY A 84 5.33 6.53 6.46
N PHE A 85 6.63 6.65 6.72
CA PHE A 85 7.25 6.39 8.03
C PHE A 85 7.13 7.58 9.00
N LYS A 86 6.71 8.75 8.52
CA LYS A 86 6.51 9.95 9.38
C LYS A 86 5.09 10.07 9.92
N LYS A 87 4.18 9.17 9.54
CA LYS A 87 2.78 9.23 9.96
C LYS A 87 2.55 8.41 11.22
N LYS A 88 1.55 8.84 12.00
CA LYS A 88 1.15 8.25 13.29
C LYS A 88 -0.30 7.74 13.27
N ASP A 89 -0.77 7.32 12.10
CA ASP A 89 -2.09 6.72 12.01
C ASP A 89 -2.09 5.40 12.79
N SER A 90 -3.11 5.16 13.63
CA SER A 90 -3.26 3.86 14.29
C SER A 90 -3.75 2.81 13.29
N PHE A 91 -3.11 1.64 13.30
CA PHE A 91 -3.46 0.52 12.44
C PHE A 91 -3.33 -0.81 13.17
N SER A 92 -4.01 -1.83 12.66
CA SER A 92 -3.92 -3.21 13.17
C SER A 92 -2.92 -4.05 12.36
N ILE A 93 -2.86 -3.80 11.05
CA ILE A 93 -2.05 -4.60 10.12
C ILE A 93 -1.25 -3.64 9.23
N PHE A 94 0.05 -3.90 9.12
CA PHE A 94 0.94 -3.23 8.18
C PHE A 94 1.16 -4.13 6.95
N VAL A 95 0.99 -3.57 5.75
CA VAL A 95 1.27 -4.27 4.49
C VAL A 95 2.12 -3.36 3.61
N SER A 96 3.14 -3.90 2.96
CA SER A 96 3.90 -3.13 1.98
C SER A 96 4.71 -4.01 1.02
N ASN A 97 4.96 -3.48 -0.17
CA ASN A 97 5.93 -4.02 -1.13
C ASN A 97 7.11 -3.03 -1.28
N LEU A 98 7.86 -2.85 -0.21
CA LEU A 98 8.98 -1.91 -0.17
C LEU A 98 10.17 -2.40 -1.00
N PRO A 99 10.96 -1.47 -1.58
CA PRO A 99 12.33 -1.77 -1.97
C PRO A 99 13.12 -2.30 -0.76
N TYR A 100 14.04 -3.24 -1.01
CA TYR A 100 14.87 -3.84 0.05
C TYR A 100 15.62 -2.79 0.89
N SER A 101 16.05 -1.68 0.29
CA SER A 101 16.72 -0.57 0.98
C SER A 101 15.87 0.13 2.05
N LYS A 102 14.54 -0.10 2.03
CA LYS A 102 13.57 0.48 2.98
C LYS A 102 13.03 -0.53 3.98
N SER A 103 13.43 -1.80 3.90
CA SER A 103 12.99 -2.83 4.85
C SER A 103 13.47 -2.55 6.28
N LYS A 104 14.71 -2.04 6.45
CA LYS A 104 15.23 -1.65 7.76
C LYS A 104 14.40 -0.53 8.38
N ASP A 105 14.17 0.55 7.62
CA ASP A 105 13.36 1.70 8.06
C ASP A 105 11.96 1.26 8.54
N ALA A 106 11.35 0.27 7.85
CA ALA A 106 10.05 -0.25 8.23
C ALA A 106 10.06 -1.00 9.55
N ILE A 107 11.07 -1.84 9.80
CA ILE A 107 11.18 -2.59 11.06
C ILE A 107 11.50 -1.66 12.24
N GLU A 108 12.29 -0.62 12.04
CA GLU A 108 12.58 0.37 13.08
C GLU A 108 11.40 1.30 13.37
N TRP A 109 10.48 1.47 12.42
CA TRP A 109 9.30 2.33 12.55
C TRP A 109 8.11 1.65 13.25
N LEU A 110 7.95 0.33 13.09
CA LEU A 110 6.89 -0.48 13.72
C LEU A 110 7.08 -0.63 15.24
#